data_AF-A0A7J8YSX6-F1
#
_entry.id   AF-A0A7J8YSX6-F1
#
_cell.length_a   1.000
_cell.length_b   1.000
_cell.length_c   1.000
_cell.angle_alpha   90.00
_cell.angle_beta   90.00
_cell.angle_gamma   90.00
#
_symmetry.space_group_name_H-M   'P 1'
#
loop_
_entity.id
_entity.type
_entity.pdbx_description
1 polymer ?
#
loop_
_entity_poly.entity_id
_entity_poly.type
_entity_poly.pdbx_seq_one_letter_code
_entity_poly.pdbx_strand_id
1 'polypeptide(L)' 'MMLGNMVDPLEKLKLIDTIQRLGLSYHFEAEINKTLKNIRTDRISIGAWKKDNLYATTLEFRLLIQHG' A
#
# COMPACT_ATOMS: atom_id res chain seq x y z
N MET A 1 -10.01 -10.68 -6.35
CA MET A 1 -8.67 -10.05 -6.47
C MET A 1 -8.12 -9.87 -5.05
N MET A 2 -6.93 -10.40 -4.71
CA MET A 2 -6.44 -10.44 -3.31
C MET A 2 -6.46 -9.08 -2.58
N LEU A 3 -6.06 -8.00 -3.27
CA LEU A 3 -6.04 -6.64 -2.69
C LEU A 3 -7.37 -5.89 -2.85
N GLY A 4 -8.28 -6.40 -3.69
CA GLY A 4 -9.57 -5.75 -3.97
C GLY A 4 -10.60 -5.90 -2.85
N ASN A 5 -10.43 -6.90 -1.97
CA ASN A 5 -11.37 -7.19 -0.89
C ASN A 5 -11.02 -6.47 0.43
N MET A 6 -9.81 -5.92 0.55
CA MET A 6 -9.41 -5.18 1.75
C MET A 6 -9.98 -3.76 1.70
N VAL A 7 -10.57 -3.31 2.81
CA VAL A 7 -11.12 -1.95 2.94
C VAL A 7 -10.08 -1.01 3.54
N ASP A 8 -9.26 -1.48 4.48
CA ASP A 8 -8.24 -0.68 5.15
C ASP A 8 -6.99 -0.48 4.27
N PRO A 9 -6.61 0.77 3.94
CA PRO A 9 -5.37 1.05 3.23
C PRO A 9 -4.12 0.56 3.97
N LEU A 10 -4.10 0.57 5.31
CA LEU A 10 -2.93 0.12 6.07
C LEU A 10 -2.70 -1.39 5.91
N GLU A 11 -3.76 -2.21 5.97
CA GLU A 11 -3.64 -3.65 5.71
C GLU A 11 -3.15 -3.96 4.30
N LYS A 12 -3.59 -3.18 3.29
CA LYS A 12 -3.07 -3.33 1.92
C LYS A 12 -1.56 -3.08 1.87
N LEU A 13 -1.08 -2.01 2.50
CA LEU A 13 0.35 -1.69 2.52
C LEU A 13 1.17 -2.77 3.27
N LYS A 14 0.65 -3.28 4.39
CA LYS A 14 1.30 -4.40 5.12
C LYS A 14 1.38 -5.67 4.28
N LEU A 15 0.34 -5.98 3.51
CA LEU A 15 0.34 -7.14 2.63
C LEU A 15 1.36 -6.96 1.49
N ILE A 16 1.40 -5.78 0.87
CA ILE A 16 2.41 -5.45 -0.16
C ILE A 16 3.82 -5.61 0.41
N ASP A 17 4.09 -5.05 1.58
CA ASP A 17 5.38 -5.18 2.26
C ASP A 17 5.75 -6.64 2.53
N THR A 18 4.78 -7.44 2.98
CA THR A 18 4.98 -8.88 3.23
C THR A 18 5.33 -9.61 1.94
N ILE A 19 4.60 -9.37 0.85
CA ILE A 19 4.85 -9.99 -0.46
C ILE A 19 6.25 -9.64 -0.98
N GLN A 20 6.65 -8.37 -0.87
CA GLN A 20 7.99 -7.92 -1.27
C GLN A 20 9.08 -8.60 -0.43
N ARG A 21 8.92 -8.66 0.90
CA ARG A 21 9.89 -9.31 1.81
C ARG A 21 10.00 -10.82 1.61
N LEU A 22 8.93 -11.45 1.12
CA LEU A 22 8.93 -12.86 0.70
C LEU A 22 9.54 -13.09 -0.69
N GLY A 23 9.91 -12.03 -1.42
CA GLY A 23 10.45 -12.13 -2.78
C GLY A 23 9.40 -12.52 -3.83
N LEU A 24 8.11 -12.36 -3.52
CA LEU A 24 7.00 -12.76 -4.39
C LEU A 24 6.42 -11.59 -5.20
N SER A 25 7.01 -10.39 -5.10
CA SER A 25 6.49 -9.17 -5.72
C SER A 25 6.33 -9.24 -7.23
N TYR A 26 7.20 -9.97 -7.93
CA TYR A 26 7.16 -10.10 -9.40
C TYR A 26 5.89 -10.78 -9.91
N HIS A 27 5.23 -11.62 -9.10
CA HIS A 27 3.96 -12.24 -9.46
C HIS A 27 2.76 -11.28 -9.38
N PHE A 28 2.90 -10.19 -8.63
CA PHE A 28 1.80 -9.28 -8.29
C PHE A 28 2.11 -7.82 -8.64
N GLU A 29 3.09 -7.58 -9.51
CA GLU A 29 3.61 -6.24 -9.81
C GLU A 29 2.49 -5.30 -10.29
N ALA A 30 1.62 -5.78 -11.18
CA ALA A 30 0.49 -5.01 -11.69
C ALA A 30 -0.52 -4.66 -10.59
N GLU A 31 -0.85 -5.62 -9.71
CA GLU A 31 -1.76 -5.41 -8.58
C GLU A 31 -1.17 -4.45 -7.54
N ILE A 32 0.13 -4.58 -7.24
CA ILE A 32 0.84 -3.70 -6.31
C ILE A 32 0.83 -2.26 -6.84
N ASN A 33 1.24 -2.06 -8.09
CA ASN A 33 1.29 -0.74 -8.72
C ASN A 33 -0.10 -0.09 -8.78
N LYS A 34 -1.14 -0.85 -9.14
CA LYS A 34 -2.53 -0.37 -9.14
C LYS A 34 -2.97 0.03 -7.73
N THR A 35 -2.63 -0.77 -6.73
CA THR A 35 -3.03 -0.51 -5.33
C THR A 35 -2.34 0.73 -4.77
N LEU A 36 -1.03 0.89 -4.99
CA LEU A 36 -0.29 2.07 -4.56
C LEU A 36 -0.79 3.34 -5.27
N LYS A 37 -1.09 3.25 -6.57
CA LYS A 37 -1.70 4.36 -7.32
C LYS A 37 -3.05 4.76 -6.73
N ASN A 38 -3.91 3.79 -6.42
CA ASN A 38 -5.20 4.05 -5.81
C ASN A 38 -5.04 4.73 -4.46
N ILE A 39 -4.18 4.22 -3.57
CA ILE A 39 -3.92 4.82 -2.25
C ILE A 39 -3.43 6.27 -2.37
N ARG A 40 -2.59 6.57 -3.36
CA ARG A 40 -2.13 7.94 -3.63
C ARG A 40 -3.24 8.86 -4.16
N THR A 41 -4.15 8.34 -4.99
CA THR A 41 -5.22 9.11 -5.63
C THR A 41 -6.42 9.33 -4.71
N ASP A 42 -6.61 8.50 -3.69
CA ASP A 42 -7.80 8.50 -2.83
C ASP A 42 -7.80 9.64 -1.79
N ARG A 43 -7.92 10.89 -2.28
CA ARG A 43 -7.77 12.16 -1.54
C ARG A 43 -8.69 12.32 -0.33
N ILE A 44 -9.82 11.61 -0.29
CA ILE A 44 -10.83 11.72 0.78
C ILE A 44 -10.38 10.97 2.05
N SER A 45 -9.54 9.93 1.93
CA SER A 45 -9.09 9.10 3.05
C SER A 45 -7.69 9.44 3.57
N ILE A 46 -6.89 10.21 2.83
CA ILE A 46 -5.44 10.45 3.05
C ILE A 46 -5.12 10.88 4.48
N GLY A 47 -6.02 11.59 5.16
CA GLY A 47 -5.81 12.00 6.54
C GLY A 47 -6.16 10.93 7.56
N ALA A 48 -7.35 10.33 7.47
CA ALA A 48 -7.97 9.67 8.62
C ALA A 48 -7.25 8.40 9.09
N TRP A 49 -6.82 7.51 8.18
CA TRP A 49 -6.18 6.24 8.55
C TRP A 49 -4.68 6.38 8.85
N LYS A 50 -4.07 7.51 8.44
CA LYS A 50 -2.67 7.86 8.74
C LYS A 50 -2.53 8.88 9.87
N LYS A 51 -3.61 9.54 10.29
CA LYS A 51 -3.57 10.59 11.31
C LYS A 51 -2.92 10.04 12.57
N ASP A 52 -1.83 10.69 12.98
CA ASP A 52 -1.03 10.33 14.16
C ASP A 52 -0.41 8.92 14.12
N ASN A 53 -0.38 8.25 12.95
CA ASN A 53 0.23 6.94 12.75
C ASN A 53 1.52 7.05 11.92
N LEU A 54 2.64 7.21 12.64
CA LEU A 54 3.97 7.28 12.04
C LEU A 54 4.31 6.02 11.24
N TYR A 55 3.92 4.84 11.73
CA TYR A 55 4.17 3.57 11.03
C TYR A 55 3.44 3.53 9.69
N ALA A 56 2.15 3.90 9.64
CA ALA A 56 1.39 3.95 8.40
C ALA A 56 1.98 4.94 7.39
N THR A 57 2.38 6.12 7.87
CA THR A 57 2.97 7.18 7.05
C THR A 57 4.33 6.77 6.48
N THR A 58 5.21 6.20 7.31
CA THR A 58 6.54 5.75 6.88
C THR A 58 6.47 4.56 5.93
N LEU A 59 5.53 3.63 6.16
CA LEU A 59 5.32 2.47 5.28
C LEU A 59 4.82 2.89 3.90
N GLU A 60 3.81 3.77 3.83
CA GLU A 60 3.32 4.31 2.56
C GLU A 60 4.44 5.04 1.81
N PHE A 61 5.18 5.92 2.49
CA PHE A 61 6.27 6.67 1.89
C PHE A 61 7.34 5.74 1.29
N ARG A 62 7.77 4.72 2.05
CA ARG A 62 8.75 3.73 1.57
C ARG A 62 8.26 3.00 0.32
N LEU A 63 7.02 2.50 0.35
CA LEU A 63 6.45 1.74 -0.76
C LEU A 63 6.26 2.62 -2.01
N LEU A 64 5.90 3.89 -1.84
CA LEU A 64 5.77 4.82 -2.96
C LEU A 64 7.12 5.16 -3.63
N ILE A 65 8.21 5.25 -2.86
CA ILE A 65 9.56 5.46 -3.43
C ILE A 65 10.05 4.22 -4.18
N GLN A 66 9.75 3.02 -3.68
CA GLN A 66 10.17 1.78 -4.34
C GLN A 66 9.48 1.56 -5.69
N HIS A 67 8.30 2.13 -5.88
CA HIS A 67 7.45 1.94 -7.06
C HIS A 67 7.27 3.21 -7.91
N GLY A 68 8.01 4.29 -7.59
CA GLY A 68 8.00 5.57 -8.31
C GLY A 68 9.29 5.79 -9.08
#